data_AF-A0A5S9M873-F1
#
_entry.id   AF-A0A5S9M873-F1
#
_cell.length_a   1.000
_cell.length_b   1.000
_cell.length_c   1.000
_cell.angle_alpha   90.00
_cell.angle_beta   90.00
_cell.angle_gamma   90.00
#
_symmetry.space_group_name_H-M   'P 1'
#
loop_
_entity.id
_entity.type
_entity.pdbx_description
1 polymer ?
#
loop_
_entity_poly.entity_id
_entity_poly.type
_entity_poly.pdbx_seq_one_letter_code
_entity_poly.pdbx_strand_id
1 'polypeptide(L)'
;MEGKQLVTLTASYEELTESSAVALAIRLGLIQESSHLTCTEIGDGNLNYVFHIYDHKQEKGLIIKQALPYAKVVGESWPLTLDRARIESAALIKQSEYAPHLVPAVYYSDTALAVTAMEDLSHLEIVRKGLIAGKQYPHLSDHVGEFLGKTLFYTSDFATNPKIKKQFVKQFTNPDLCDITEKLVFTDPFFDSETNDFEEELRESAEALWADLEVQARAAELKRIFLTSAETLVHGDLHTGSIFANETETKIIDPEFAFYGPFGFDIGHFIANLFLNALSRENEHEQSSTFLTMSSMYGQPSKKCSQKLGKRTALKRLVYRTAF
;
A
#
# COMPACT_ATOMS: atom_id res chain seq x y z
N MET A 1 -12.66 -54.64 -5.52
CA MET A 1 -12.10 -53.59 -4.65
C MET A 1 -11.07 -52.84 -5.47
N GLU A 2 -11.52 -51.84 -6.22
CA GLU A 2 -10.64 -50.95 -6.99
C GLU A 2 -10.23 -49.79 -6.10
N GLY A 3 -8.93 -49.64 -5.90
CA GLY A 3 -8.34 -48.59 -5.09
C GLY A 3 -8.57 -47.24 -5.74
N LYS A 4 -9.33 -46.38 -5.07
CA LYS A 4 -9.33 -44.94 -5.35
C LYS A 4 -7.95 -44.40 -5.04
N GLN A 5 -7.17 -44.14 -6.09
CA GLN A 5 -5.95 -43.37 -6.01
C GLN A 5 -6.35 -41.95 -5.58
N LEU A 6 -6.08 -41.60 -4.32
CA LEU A 6 -6.14 -40.24 -3.83
C LEU A 6 -5.05 -39.44 -4.56
N VAL A 7 -5.40 -38.83 -5.69
CA VAL A 7 -4.57 -37.82 -6.32
C VAL A 7 -4.67 -36.59 -5.44
N THR A 8 -3.66 -36.35 -4.61
CA THR A 8 -3.49 -35.07 -3.94
C THR A 8 -3.23 -34.04 -5.04
N LEU A 9 -4.27 -33.33 -5.48
CA LEU A 9 -4.12 -32.16 -6.33
C LEU A 9 -3.42 -31.09 -5.49
N THR A 10 -2.10 -31.05 -5.52
CA THR A 10 -1.36 -29.85 -5.13
C THR A 10 -1.73 -28.79 -6.16
N ALA A 11 -2.54 -27.81 -5.76
CA ALA A 11 -2.86 -26.67 -6.61
C ALA A 11 -1.54 -26.02 -7.05
N SER A 12 -1.24 -26.10 -8.34
CA SER A 12 -0.18 -25.31 -8.97
C SER A 12 -0.73 -23.92 -9.24
N TYR A 13 0.11 -22.90 -9.12
CA TYR A 13 -0.23 -21.55 -9.55
C TYR A 13 -0.83 -21.56 -10.97
N GLU A 14 -1.96 -20.87 -11.14
CA GLU A 14 -2.56 -20.58 -12.44
C GLU A 14 -3.05 -19.13 -12.44
N GLU A 15 -2.77 -18.39 -13.52
CA GLU A 15 -3.30 -17.03 -13.68
C GLU A 15 -4.82 -17.08 -13.87
N LEU A 16 -5.53 -16.32 -13.04
CA LEU A 16 -6.96 -16.19 -13.15
C LEU A 16 -7.33 -15.30 -14.33
N THR A 17 -8.49 -15.59 -14.86
CA THR A 17 -9.26 -14.82 -15.84
C THR A 17 -10.58 -14.43 -15.18
N GLU A 18 -11.33 -13.50 -15.77
CA GLU A 18 -12.65 -13.11 -15.24
C GLU A 18 -13.56 -14.34 -15.01
N SER A 19 -13.58 -15.28 -15.96
CA SER A 19 -14.36 -16.53 -15.86
C SER A 19 -13.88 -17.46 -14.74
N SER A 20 -12.56 -17.62 -14.58
CA SER A 20 -12.02 -18.51 -13.53
C SER A 20 -12.07 -17.88 -12.14
N ALA A 21 -12.00 -16.56 -12.02
CA ALA A 21 -12.26 -15.82 -10.79
C ALA A 21 -13.71 -16.02 -10.30
N VAL A 22 -14.69 -15.93 -11.21
CA VAL A 22 -16.10 -16.25 -10.89
C VAL A 22 -16.24 -17.71 -10.44
N ALA A 23 -15.64 -18.65 -11.18
CA ALA A 23 -15.68 -20.06 -10.83
C ALA A 23 -15.06 -20.35 -9.46
N LEU A 24 -13.98 -19.65 -9.11
CA LEU A 24 -13.35 -19.73 -7.78
C LEU A 24 -14.29 -19.19 -6.69
N ALA A 25 -14.87 -18.00 -6.88
CA ALA A 25 -15.81 -17.41 -5.93
C ALA A 25 -17.02 -18.32 -5.64
N ILE A 26 -17.59 -18.94 -6.68
CA ILE A 26 -18.71 -19.89 -6.56
C ILE A 26 -18.27 -21.16 -5.81
N ARG A 27 -17.10 -21.72 -6.16
CA ARG A 27 -16.56 -22.93 -5.51
C ARG A 27 -16.31 -22.73 -4.02
N LEU A 28 -15.89 -21.54 -3.63
CA LEU A 28 -15.66 -21.16 -2.23
C LEU A 28 -16.96 -20.80 -1.50
N GLY A 29 -18.10 -20.73 -2.20
CA GLY A 29 -19.39 -20.35 -1.63
C GLY A 29 -19.47 -18.87 -1.22
N LEU A 30 -18.57 -18.02 -1.74
CA LEU A 30 -18.56 -16.57 -1.46
C LEU A 30 -19.64 -15.84 -2.26
N ILE A 31 -20.00 -16.37 -3.44
CA ILE A 31 -21.07 -15.88 -4.31
C ILE A 31 -21.90 -17.08 -4.79
N GLN A 32 -23.21 -16.89 -4.95
CA GLN A 32 -24.08 -17.92 -5.52
C GLN A 32 -24.04 -17.87 -7.05
N GLU A 33 -24.06 -19.04 -7.68
CA GLU A 33 -24.18 -19.13 -9.13
C GLU A 33 -25.47 -18.46 -9.62
N SER A 34 -25.33 -17.52 -10.56
CA SER A 34 -26.43 -16.68 -11.04
C SER A 34 -26.14 -16.18 -12.45
N SER A 35 -27.17 -16.03 -13.29
CA SER A 35 -27.07 -15.40 -14.61
C SER A 35 -26.88 -13.88 -14.56
N HIS A 36 -26.84 -13.30 -13.35
CA HIS A 36 -26.71 -11.87 -13.09
C HIS A 36 -25.35 -11.49 -12.50
N LEU A 37 -24.35 -12.36 -12.60
CA LEU A 37 -22.98 -12.05 -12.20
C LEU A 37 -22.25 -11.35 -13.34
N THR A 38 -21.55 -10.28 -13.01
CA THR A 38 -20.51 -9.70 -13.87
C THR A 38 -19.16 -9.81 -13.18
N CYS A 39 -18.11 -9.93 -13.97
CA CYS A 39 -16.73 -9.93 -13.49
C CYS A 39 -15.89 -9.07 -14.42
N THR A 40 -15.14 -8.14 -13.86
CA THR A 40 -14.22 -7.27 -14.61
C THR A 40 -12.89 -7.18 -13.90
N GLU A 41 -11.77 -7.27 -14.63
CA GLU A 41 -10.47 -6.89 -14.09
C GLU A 41 -10.36 -5.36 -14.02
N ILE A 42 -10.18 -4.82 -12.81
CA ILE A 42 -10.20 -3.38 -12.51
C ILE A 42 -8.88 -2.87 -11.93
N GLY A 43 -7.83 -3.70 -11.89
CA GLY A 43 -6.56 -3.33 -11.28
C GLY A 43 -5.86 -2.21 -12.05
N ASP A 44 -5.88 -1.01 -11.47
CA ASP A 44 -5.14 0.17 -11.91
C ASP A 44 -3.74 0.27 -11.28
N GLY A 45 -3.42 -0.64 -10.36
CA GLY A 45 -2.14 -0.73 -9.65
C GLY A 45 -1.02 -1.42 -10.42
N ASN A 46 0.19 -1.33 -9.87
CA ASN A 46 1.43 -1.66 -10.57
C ASN A 46 1.75 -3.16 -10.64
N LEU A 47 1.16 -3.98 -9.75
CA LEU A 47 1.72 -5.32 -9.43
C LEU A 47 0.76 -6.49 -9.62
N ASN A 48 -0.56 -6.29 -9.53
CA ASN A 48 -1.53 -7.37 -9.27
C ASN A 48 -2.77 -7.26 -10.17
N TYR A 49 -3.44 -8.38 -10.45
CA TYR A 49 -4.80 -8.37 -10.99
C TYR A 49 -5.82 -8.18 -9.86
N VAL A 50 -6.86 -7.40 -10.12
CA VAL A 50 -7.96 -7.17 -9.19
C VAL A 50 -9.27 -7.43 -9.92
N PHE A 51 -9.89 -8.58 -9.66
CA PHE A 51 -11.18 -8.95 -10.24
C PHE A 51 -12.30 -8.44 -9.34
N HIS A 52 -13.18 -7.61 -9.90
CA HIS A 52 -14.44 -7.21 -9.28
C HIS A 52 -15.55 -8.13 -9.77
N ILE A 53 -16.12 -8.91 -8.86
CA ILE A 53 -17.26 -9.79 -9.13
C ILE A 53 -18.49 -9.17 -8.49
N TYR A 54 -19.50 -8.85 -9.28
CA TYR A 54 -20.70 -8.17 -8.82
C TYR A 54 -21.97 -8.98 -9.10
N ASP A 55 -22.75 -9.24 -8.05
CA ASP A 55 -24.09 -9.81 -8.16
C ASP A 55 -25.13 -8.69 -8.26
N HIS A 56 -25.61 -8.44 -9.48
CA HIS A 56 -26.60 -7.40 -9.75
C HIS A 56 -27.96 -7.65 -9.09
N LYS A 57 -28.27 -8.90 -8.70
CA LYS A 57 -29.53 -9.23 -8.04
C LYS A 57 -29.48 -8.92 -6.54
N GLN A 58 -28.32 -9.12 -5.92
CA GLN A 58 -28.13 -8.90 -4.48
C GLN A 58 -27.52 -7.54 -4.16
N GLU A 59 -27.06 -6.80 -5.17
CA GLU A 59 -26.30 -5.55 -5.01
C GLU A 59 -25.08 -5.74 -4.09
N LYS A 60 -24.34 -6.83 -4.33
CA LYS A 60 -23.16 -7.20 -3.55
C LYS A 60 -21.98 -7.47 -4.45
N GLY A 61 -20.84 -6.90 -4.09
CA GLY A 61 -19.55 -7.15 -4.75
C GLY A 61 -18.60 -7.99 -3.90
N LEU A 62 -17.65 -8.62 -4.60
CA LEU A 62 -16.51 -9.34 -4.06
C LEU A 62 -15.27 -8.94 -4.86
N ILE A 63 -14.16 -8.73 -4.17
CA ILE A 63 -12.86 -8.54 -4.81
C ILE A 63 -12.07 -9.84 -4.71
N ILE A 64 -11.46 -10.27 -5.82
CA ILE A 64 -10.42 -11.28 -5.85
C ILE A 64 -9.15 -10.63 -6.39
N LYS A 65 -8.16 -10.45 -5.53
CA LYS A 65 -6.83 -9.96 -5.91
C LYS A 65 -5.90 -11.15 -6.12
N GLN A 66 -5.13 -11.14 -7.21
CA GLN A 66 -4.11 -12.16 -7.49
C GLN A 66 -2.78 -11.50 -7.83
N ALA A 67 -1.71 -11.98 -7.16
CA ALA A 67 -0.35 -11.60 -7.52
C ALA A 67 0.13 -12.35 -8.77
N LEU A 68 0.87 -11.64 -9.62
CA LEU A 68 1.54 -12.20 -10.81
C LEU A 68 3.03 -12.47 -10.51
N PRO A 69 3.70 -13.40 -11.22
CA PRO A 69 5.12 -13.71 -11.00
C PRO A 69 6.07 -12.60 -11.49
N TYR A 70 5.53 -11.44 -11.86
CA TYR A 70 6.22 -10.25 -12.33
C TYR A 70 5.44 -8.98 -11.93
N ALA A 71 6.08 -7.81 -12.04
CA ALA A 71 5.41 -6.52 -11.85
C ALA A 71 4.55 -6.17 -13.08
N LYS A 72 3.22 -6.04 -12.93
CA LYS A 72 2.25 -5.80 -14.03
C LYS A 72 2.63 -4.63 -14.95
N VAL A 73 3.15 -3.53 -14.42
CA VAL A 73 3.50 -2.33 -15.23
C VAL A 73 4.75 -2.48 -16.09
N VAL A 74 5.69 -3.34 -15.69
CA VAL A 74 6.93 -3.59 -16.44
C VAL A 74 6.85 -4.88 -17.25
N GLY A 75 6.00 -5.81 -16.83
CA GLY A 75 5.85 -7.14 -17.43
C GLY A 75 6.93 -8.11 -16.96
N GLU A 76 7.08 -9.22 -17.69
CA GLU A 76 7.98 -10.34 -17.34
C GLU A 76 9.47 -9.95 -17.17
N SER A 77 9.87 -8.77 -17.66
CA SER A 77 11.23 -8.25 -17.49
C SER A 77 11.56 -7.84 -16.06
N TRP A 78 10.56 -7.71 -15.18
CA TRP A 78 10.76 -7.53 -13.73
C TRP A 78 10.06 -8.64 -12.94
N PRO A 79 10.72 -9.79 -12.72
CA PRO A 79 10.20 -10.88 -11.90
C PRO A 79 9.95 -10.43 -10.46
N LEU A 80 8.84 -10.87 -9.87
CA LEU A 80 8.48 -10.55 -8.49
C LEU A 80 7.80 -11.75 -7.83
N THR A 81 8.21 -12.08 -6.60
CA THR A 81 7.71 -13.26 -5.89
C THR A 81 6.20 -13.20 -5.65
N LEU A 82 5.53 -14.35 -5.86
CA LEU A 82 4.12 -14.54 -5.50
C LEU A 82 3.90 -14.56 -3.98
N ASP A 83 4.96 -14.77 -3.17
CA ASP A 83 4.87 -14.82 -1.71
C ASP A 83 4.34 -13.50 -1.09
N ARG A 84 4.42 -12.38 -1.83
CA ARG A 84 3.82 -11.10 -1.43
C ARG A 84 2.31 -11.19 -1.19
N ALA A 85 1.58 -12.06 -1.89
CA ALA A 85 0.16 -12.29 -1.63
C ALA A 85 -0.09 -12.96 -0.26
N ARG A 86 0.81 -13.85 0.18
CA ARG A 86 0.77 -14.43 1.53
C ARG A 86 1.06 -13.37 2.59
N ILE A 87 2.00 -12.46 2.33
CA ILE A 87 2.29 -11.33 3.21
C ILE A 87 1.07 -10.41 3.32
N GLU A 88 0.51 -9.97 2.18
CA GLU A 88 -0.64 -9.07 2.13
C GLU A 88 -1.85 -9.64 2.89
N SER A 89 -2.26 -10.87 2.58
CA SER A 89 -3.38 -11.53 3.25
C SER A 89 -3.15 -11.68 4.76
N ALA A 90 -1.95 -12.11 5.17
CA ALA A 90 -1.61 -12.24 6.58
C ALA A 90 -1.58 -10.87 7.29
N ALA A 91 -1.12 -9.81 6.62
CA ALA A 91 -1.07 -8.46 7.17
C ALA A 91 -2.48 -7.86 7.31
N LEU A 92 -3.35 -7.98 6.30
CA LEU A 92 -4.74 -7.55 6.38
C LEU A 92 -5.50 -8.24 7.53
N ILE A 93 -5.36 -9.57 7.63
CA ILE A 93 -5.95 -10.33 8.74
C ILE A 93 -5.41 -9.81 10.08
N LYS A 94 -4.09 -9.57 10.18
CA LYS A 94 -3.47 -9.09 11.42
C LYS A 94 -3.90 -7.68 11.81
N GLN A 95 -4.02 -6.79 10.84
CA GLN A 95 -4.51 -5.42 11.04
C GLN A 95 -5.99 -5.44 11.49
N SER A 96 -6.79 -6.35 10.93
CA SER A 96 -8.21 -6.49 11.30
C SER A 96 -8.44 -6.94 12.75
N GLU A 97 -7.46 -7.61 13.39
CA GLU A 97 -7.53 -7.95 14.82
C GLU A 97 -7.59 -6.70 15.70
N TYR A 98 -7.05 -5.56 15.23
CA TYR A 98 -6.92 -4.33 16.01
C TYR A 98 -7.79 -3.18 15.48
N ALA A 99 -7.97 -3.10 14.16
CA ALA A 99 -8.70 -2.03 13.48
C ALA A 99 -9.62 -2.58 12.37
N PRO A 100 -10.60 -3.46 12.69
CA PRO A 100 -11.40 -4.15 11.68
C PRO A 100 -12.25 -3.22 10.81
N HIS A 101 -12.66 -2.06 11.33
CA HIS A 101 -13.42 -1.05 10.58
C HIS A 101 -12.56 -0.25 9.60
N LEU A 102 -11.22 -0.34 9.70
CA LEU A 102 -10.27 0.44 8.90
C LEU A 102 -9.53 -0.37 7.84
N VAL A 103 -9.86 -1.64 7.66
CA VAL A 103 -9.30 -2.51 6.61
C VAL A 103 -10.43 -3.30 5.94
N PRO A 104 -10.24 -3.79 4.70
CA PRO A 104 -11.21 -4.71 4.09
C PRO A 104 -11.25 -6.04 4.84
N ALA A 105 -12.44 -6.61 4.98
CA ALA A 105 -12.56 -7.98 5.47
C ALA A 105 -11.96 -8.98 4.47
N VAL A 106 -11.12 -9.89 4.94
CA VAL A 106 -10.58 -10.99 4.13
C VAL A 106 -11.47 -12.22 4.31
N TYR A 107 -12.00 -12.75 3.21
CA TYR A 107 -12.89 -13.92 3.22
C TYR A 107 -12.14 -15.22 2.91
N TYR A 108 -11.11 -15.14 2.07
CA TYR A 108 -10.29 -16.28 1.66
C TYR A 108 -8.89 -15.83 1.25
N SER A 109 -7.90 -16.69 1.45
CA SER A 109 -6.55 -16.49 0.93
C SER A 109 -5.92 -17.83 0.59
N ASP A 110 -5.16 -17.89 -0.50
CA ASP A 110 -4.44 -19.09 -0.94
C ASP A 110 -3.03 -18.72 -1.38
N THR A 111 -2.02 -19.29 -0.69
CA THR A 111 -0.61 -19.03 -0.99
C THR A 111 -0.17 -19.65 -2.33
N ALA A 112 -0.72 -20.79 -2.72
CA ALA A 112 -0.31 -21.48 -3.94
C ALA A 112 -0.87 -20.79 -5.20
N LEU A 113 -2.10 -20.29 -5.13
CA LEU A 113 -2.70 -19.47 -6.19
C LEU A 113 -2.31 -17.99 -6.12
N ALA A 114 -1.70 -17.57 -5.00
CA ALA A 114 -1.37 -16.18 -4.70
C ALA A 114 -2.59 -15.24 -4.74
N VAL A 115 -3.72 -15.72 -4.19
CA VAL A 115 -5.03 -15.05 -4.24
C VAL A 115 -5.47 -14.61 -2.85
N THR A 116 -6.09 -13.43 -2.78
CA THR A 116 -6.88 -12.97 -1.63
C THR A 116 -8.28 -12.55 -2.10
N ALA A 117 -9.33 -13.16 -1.54
CA ALA A 117 -10.71 -12.73 -1.73
C ALA A 117 -11.15 -11.86 -0.55
N MET A 118 -11.65 -10.66 -0.81
CA MET A 118 -11.90 -9.64 0.21
C MET A 118 -13.12 -8.75 -0.08
N GLU A 119 -13.49 -7.93 0.90
CA GLU A 119 -14.55 -6.93 0.86
C GLU A 119 -14.44 -6.02 -0.37
N ASP A 120 -15.57 -5.78 -1.04
CA ASP A 120 -15.66 -4.80 -2.11
C ASP A 120 -15.84 -3.39 -1.55
N LEU A 121 -14.89 -2.51 -1.89
CA LEU A 121 -14.84 -1.12 -1.47
C LEU A 121 -15.17 -0.14 -2.60
N SER A 122 -15.78 -0.61 -3.71
CA SER A 122 -16.09 0.21 -4.90
C SER A 122 -17.02 1.41 -4.64
N HIS A 123 -17.66 1.48 -3.46
CA HIS A 123 -18.45 2.64 -3.01
C HIS A 123 -17.57 3.78 -2.44
N LEU A 124 -16.28 3.53 -2.21
CA LEU A 124 -15.29 4.49 -1.74
C LEU A 124 -14.41 4.98 -2.91
N GLU A 125 -13.62 6.02 -2.67
CA GLU A 125 -12.65 6.53 -3.64
C GLU A 125 -11.23 6.49 -3.06
N ILE A 126 -10.23 6.19 -3.91
CA ILE A 126 -8.83 6.32 -3.54
C ILE A 126 -8.53 7.76 -3.12
N VAL A 127 -7.98 7.94 -1.91
CA VAL A 127 -7.74 9.23 -1.28
C VAL A 127 -6.86 10.13 -2.15
N ARG A 128 -5.82 9.59 -2.79
CA ARG A 128 -4.97 10.35 -3.73
C ARG A 128 -5.80 11.04 -4.82
N LYS A 129 -6.73 10.30 -5.44
CA LYS A 129 -7.60 10.82 -6.50
C LYS A 129 -8.53 11.92 -5.98
N GLY A 130 -9.19 11.68 -4.85
CA GLY A 130 -10.07 12.69 -4.27
C GLY A 130 -9.34 13.94 -3.80
N LEU A 131 -8.16 13.80 -3.19
CA LEU A 131 -7.34 14.93 -2.76
C LEU A 131 -6.82 15.79 -3.92
N ILE A 132 -6.51 15.18 -5.08
CA ILE A 132 -6.18 15.89 -6.32
C ILE A 132 -7.41 16.64 -6.84
N ALA A 133 -8.60 16.03 -6.75
CA ALA A 133 -9.87 16.66 -7.11
C ALA A 133 -10.37 17.70 -6.09
N GLY A 134 -9.58 18.01 -5.05
CA GLY A 134 -9.92 19.00 -4.03
C GLY A 134 -10.96 18.53 -3.00
N LYS A 135 -11.30 17.23 -2.97
CA LYS A 135 -12.19 16.67 -1.95
C LYS A 135 -11.56 16.79 -0.56
N GLN A 136 -12.43 16.90 0.43
CA GLN A 136 -12.06 16.89 1.83
C GLN A 136 -12.57 15.60 2.47
N TYR A 137 -11.75 15.03 3.34
CA TYR A 137 -12.07 13.83 4.10
C TYR A 137 -11.94 14.19 5.59
N PRO A 138 -13.02 14.70 6.22
CA PRO A 138 -12.94 15.30 7.57
C PRO A 138 -12.39 14.35 8.64
N HIS A 139 -12.63 13.05 8.49
CA HIS A 139 -12.23 12.02 9.46
C HIS A 139 -10.94 11.27 9.07
N LEU A 140 -10.31 11.59 7.94
CA LEU A 140 -9.14 10.86 7.44
C LEU A 140 -7.98 10.85 8.45
N SER A 141 -7.67 11.99 9.06
CA SER A 141 -6.59 12.08 10.06
C SER A 141 -6.85 11.21 11.28
N ASP A 142 -8.09 11.19 11.74
CA ASP A 142 -8.49 10.48 12.96
C ASP A 142 -8.47 8.97 12.71
N HIS A 143 -9.02 8.53 11.57
CA HIS A 143 -9.03 7.14 11.15
C HIS A 143 -7.63 6.60 10.89
N VAL A 144 -6.80 7.31 10.10
CA VAL A 144 -5.42 6.86 9.84
C VAL A 144 -4.57 6.92 11.10
N GLY A 145 -4.77 7.91 11.96
CA GLY A 145 -4.13 7.98 13.28
C GLY A 145 -4.51 6.82 14.20
N GLU A 146 -5.79 6.43 14.23
CA GLU A 146 -6.27 5.25 14.94
C GLU A 146 -5.62 3.97 14.39
N PHE A 147 -5.62 3.80 13.06
CA PHE A 147 -4.99 2.66 12.39
C PHE A 147 -3.53 2.54 12.81
N LEU A 148 -2.72 3.59 12.58
CA LEU A 148 -1.30 3.64 12.90
C LEU A 148 -1.04 3.37 14.39
N GLY A 149 -1.78 4.05 15.27
CA GLY A 149 -1.61 3.91 16.72
C GLY A 149 -1.88 2.48 17.19
N LYS A 150 -2.91 1.82 16.66
CA LYS A 150 -3.27 0.46 17.04
C LYS A 150 -2.34 -0.58 16.41
N THR A 151 -2.18 -0.58 15.09
CA THR A 151 -1.46 -1.64 14.38
C THR A 151 0.02 -1.64 14.74
N LEU A 152 0.64 -0.46 14.82
CA LEU A 152 2.05 -0.34 15.20
C LEU A 152 2.28 -0.67 16.68
N PHE A 153 1.39 -0.23 17.59
CA PHE A 153 1.57 -0.53 19.00
C PHE A 153 1.39 -2.03 19.29
N TYR A 154 0.27 -2.62 18.86
CA TYR A 154 -0.08 -3.98 19.24
C TYR A 154 0.81 -5.06 18.62
N THR A 155 1.51 -4.77 17.52
CA THR A 155 2.46 -5.71 16.89
C THR A 155 3.92 -5.49 17.32
N SER A 156 4.17 -4.53 18.21
CA SER A 156 5.51 -4.27 18.76
C SER A 156 5.84 -5.10 20.00
N ASP A 157 7.12 -5.06 20.42
CA ASP A 157 7.56 -5.66 21.69
C ASP A 157 6.93 -5.01 22.94
N PHE A 158 6.27 -3.84 22.83
CA PHE A 158 5.54 -3.22 23.95
C PHE A 158 4.25 -3.95 24.31
N ALA A 159 3.60 -4.57 23.33
CA ALA A 159 2.28 -5.18 23.48
C ALA A 159 2.26 -6.68 23.17
N THR A 160 3.21 -7.17 22.36
CA THR A 160 3.33 -8.58 21.99
C THR A 160 4.45 -9.26 22.75
N ASN A 161 4.21 -10.49 23.21
CA ASN A 161 5.25 -11.31 23.83
C ASN A 161 6.48 -11.44 22.91
N PRO A 162 7.73 -11.18 23.38
CA PRO A 162 8.92 -11.18 22.52
C PRO A 162 9.23 -12.50 21.81
N LYS A 163 8.74 -13.65 22.30
CA LYS A 163 8.88 -14.93 21.59
C LYS A 163 7.90 -15.02 20.42
N ILE A 164 6.65 -14.59 20.64
CA ILE A 164 5.62 -14.53 19.59
C ILE A 164 6.04 -13.55 18.52
N LYS A 165 6.47 -12.34 18.91
CA LYS A 165 6.97 -11.33 17.98
C LYS A 165 8.13 -11.87 17.12
N LYS A 166 9.08 -12.61 17.69
CA LYS A 166 10.16 -13.26 16.91
C LYS A 166 9.66 -14.29 15.90
N GLN A 167 8.53 -14.94 16.13
CA GLN A 167 7.89 -15.79 15.11
C GLN A 167 7.24 -14.93 14.02
N PHE A 168 6.57 -13.84 14.39
CA PHE A 168 6.02 -12.91 13.41
C PHE A 168 7.11 -12.27 12.54
N VAL A 169 8.27 -11.90 13.09
CA VAL A 169 9.43 -11.42 12.30
C VAL A 169 9.80 -12.43 11.21
N LYS A 170 9.84 -13.73 11.53
CA LYS A 170 10.11 -14.78 10.53
C LYS A 170 8.99 -14.88 9.49
N GLN A 171 7.74 -14.86 9.95
CA GLN A 171 6.56 -14.99 9.10
C GLN A 171 6.43 -13.83 8.10
N PHE A 172 6.78 -12.62 8.51
CA PHE A 172 6.68 -11.39 7.73
C PHE A 172 8.04 -10.92 7.18
N THR A 173 9.03 -11.80 7.09
CA THR A 173 10.25 -11.48 6.34
C THR A 173 9.90 -11.44 4.85
N ASN A 174 10.13 -10.28 4.21
CA ASN A 174 9.65 -9.99 2.85
C ASN A 174 10.77 -9.38 1.98
N PRO A 175 11.81 -10.16 1.62
CA PRO A 175 13.07 -9.64 1.10
C PRO A 175 12.92 -8.92 -0.24
N ASP A 176 12.12 -9.46 -1.17
CA ASP A 176 12.01 -8.92 -2.52
C ASP A 176 11.35 -7.54 -2.54
N LEU A 177 10.31 -7.34 -1.72
CA LEU A 177 9.62 -6.05 -1.62
C LEU A 177 10.40 -5.06 -0.76
N CYS A 178 11.10 -5.53 0.28
CA CYS A 178 12.04 -4.68 1.02
C CYS A 178 13.16 -4.16 0.11
N ASP A 179 13.73 -4.97 -0.78
CA ASP A 179 14.77 -4.56 -1.74
C ASP A 179 14.30 -3.42 -2.67
N ILE A 180 13.04 -3.46 -3.11
CA ILE A 180 12.43 -2.36 -3.88
C ILE A 180 12.47 -1.07 -3.07
N THR A 181 11.97 -1.06 -1.83
CA THR A 181 11.97 0.13 -0.96
C THR A 181 13.40 0.58 -0.63
N GLU A 182 14.31 -0.35 -0.34
CA GLU A 182 15.71 -0.07 -0.05
C GLU A 182 16.42 0.66 -1.20
N LYS A 183 16.05 0.36 -2.44
CA LYS A 183 16.56 1.03 -3.64
C LYS A 183 15.83 2.34 -3.91
N LEU A 184 14.52 2.27 -4.14
CA LEU A 184 13.74 3.39 -4.69
C LEU A 184 13.49 4.51 -3.69
N VAL A 185 13.40 4.20 -2.39
CA VAL A 185 13.18 5.22 -1.34
C VAL A 185 14.50 5.71 -0.74
N PHE A 186 15.44 4.79 -0.54
CA PHE A 186 16.62 5.07 0.30
C PHE A 186 17.95 5.16 -0.45
N THR A 187 17.99 4.87 -1.75
CA THR A 187 19.26 4.84 -2.51
C THR A 187 19.19 5.66 -3.79
N ASP A 188 18.39 5.23 -4.75
CA ASP A 188 18.46 5.67 -6.14
C ASP A 188 18.25 7.19 -6.31
N PRO A 189 17.30 7.85 -5.61
CA PRO A 189 17.12 9.30 -5.73
C PRO A 189 18.33 10.13 -5.28
N PHE A 190 19.24 9.55 -4.49
CA PHE A 190 20.42 10.23 -3.94
C PHE A 190 21.68 10.09 -4.80
N PHE A 191 21.59 9.40 -5.95
CA PHE A 191 22.67 9.19 -6.91
C PHE A 191 22.16 9.35 -8.36
N ASP A 192 23.07 9.45 -9.33
CA ASP A 192 22.73 9.39 -10.76
C ASP A 192 22.42 7.94 -11.17
N SER A 193 21.22 7.47 -10.83
CA SER A 193 20.74 6.10 -11.08
C SER A 193 19.86 6.03 -12.32
N GLU A 194 19.94 4.92 -13.06
CA GLU A 194 19.11 4.64 -14.25
C GLU A 194 17.61 4.52 -13.93
N THR A 195 17.26 4.25 -12.68
CA THR A 195 15.88 4.12 -12.21
C THR A 195 15.21 5.47 -11.93
N ASN A 196 16.00 6.56 -11.87
CA ASN A 196 15.45 7.90 -11.65
C ASN A 196 14.74 8.40 -12.92
N ASP A 197 13.55 8.96 -12.73
CA ASP A 197 12.76 9.58 -13.79
C ASP A 197 12.30 10.98 -13.35
N PHE A 198 12.92 12.01 -13.93
CA PHE A 198 12.62 13.41 -13.67
C PHE A 198 12.87 14.26 -14.92
N GLU A 199 12.20 15.40 -15.04
CA GLU A 199 12.37 16.31 -16.18
C GLU A 199 13.72 17.03 -16.15
N GLU A 200 14.28 17.37 -17.32
CA GLU A 200 15.58 18.02 -17.44
C GLU A 200 15.65 19.37 -16.69
N GLU A 201 14.51 20.08 -16.55
CA GLU A 201 14.42 21.30 -15.75
C GLU A 201 14.72 21.11 -14.25
N LEU A 202 14.70 19.86 -13.76
CA LEU A 202 15.07 19.50 -12.40
C LEU A 202 16.53 19.02 -12.27
N ARG A 203 17.29 18.90 -13.37
CA ARG A 203 18.67 18.38 -13.37
C ARG A 203 19.56 19.07 -12.35
N GLU A 204 19.58 20.40 -12.31
CA GLU A 204 20.39 21.16 -11.36
C GLU A 204 20.01 20.86 -9.90
N SER A 205 18.71 20.64 -9.63
CA SER A 205 18.24 20.27 -8.28
C SER A 205 18.61 18.84 -7.91
N ALA A 206 18.57 17.91 -8.86
CA ALA A 206 19.01 16.53 -8.67
C ALA A 206 20.52 16.45 -8.44
N GLU A 207 21.34 17.12 -9.26
CA GLU A 207 22.79 17.17 -9.09
C GLU A 207 23.19 17.81 -7.75
N ALA A 208 22.47 18.85 -7.31
CA ALA A 208 22.67 19.45 -5.99
C ALA A 208 22.37 18.46 -4.86
N LEU A 209 21.34 17.62 -5.00
CA LEU A 209 21.03 16.55 -4.04
C LEU A 209 22.12 15.46 -4.04
N TRP A 210 22.61 15.06 -5.21
CA TRP A 210 23.69 14.07 -5.35
C TRP A 210 25.04 14.55 -4.82
N ALA A 211 25.25 15.86 -4.74
CA ALA A 211 26.45 16.46 -4.17
C ALA A 211 26.34 16.71 -2.65
N ASP A 212 25.14 16.62 -2.06
CA ASP A 212 24.90 16.92 -0.65
C ASP A 212 25.23 15.71 0.24
N LEU A 213 26.48 15.68 0.73
CA LEU A 213 26.99 14.62 1.61
C LEU A 213 26.26 14.56 2.96
N GLU A 214 25.69 15.67 3.46
CA GLU A 214 24.96 15.65 4.72
C GLU A 214 23.61 14.92 4.53
N VAL A 215 22.90 15.24 3.45
CA VAL A 215 21.64 14.56 3.11
C VAL A 215 21.88 13.09 2.80
N GLN A 216 22.92 12.74 2.03
CA GLN A 216 23.28 11.36 1.75
C GLN A 216 23.61 10.58 3.03
N ALA A 217 24.33 11.18 3.98
CA ALA A 217 24.63 10.54 5.26
C ALA A 217 23.34 10.27 6.08
N ARG A 218 22.37 11.20 6.04
CA ARG A 218 21.06 11.00 6.70
C ARG A 218 20.20 9.96 6.00
N ALA A 219 20.19 9.94 4.66
CA ALA A 219 19.50 8.90 3.89
C ALA A 219 20.08 7.52 4.22
N ALA A 220 21.42 7.39 4.29
CA ALA A 220 22.09 6.15 4.68
C ALA A 220 21.78 5.73 6.13
N GLU A 221 21.69 6.68 7.06
CA GLU A 221 21.28 6.42 8.45
C GLU A 221 19.85 5.86 8.50
N LEU A 222 18.91 6.48 7.78
CA LEU A 222 17.52 6.01 7.68
C LEU A 222 17.42 4.64 6.99
N LYS A 223 18.19 4.42 5.91
CA LYS A 223 18.30 3.11 5.25
C LYS A 223 18.76 2.04 6.23
N ARG A 224 19.79 2.32 7.03
CA ARG A 224 20.28 1.39 8.06
C ARG A 224 19.19 1.08 9.09
N ILE A 225 18.42 2.08 9.51
CA ILE A 225 17.29 1.88 10.43
C ILE A 225 16.24 0.96 9.79
N PHE A 226 15.84 1.22 8.55
CA PHE A 226 14.91 0.38 7.78
C PHE A 226 15.38 -1.07 7.68
N LEU A 227 16.66 -1.28 7.34
CA LEU A 227 17.29 -2.60 7.20
C LEU A 227 17.39 -3.42 8.49
N THR A 228 17.46 -2.75 9.66
CA THR A 228 17.89 -3.42 10.90
C THR A 228 16.91 -3.32 12.06
N SER A 229 15.98 -2.37 12.02
CA SER A 229 15.09 -2.07 13.14
C SER A 229 13.77 -2.80 12.95
N ALA A 230 13.73 -4.05 13.38
CA ALA A 230 12.50 -4.84 13.43
C ALA A 230 11.67 -4.40 14.64
N GLU A 231 10.99 -3.25 14.61
CA GLU A 231 10.29 -2.69 15.77
C GLU A 231 8.84 -3.17 15.85
N THR A 232 8.13 -3.16 14.72
CA THR A 232 6.70 -3.45 14.61
C THR A 232 6.37 -4.00 13.21
N LEU A 233 5.21 -4.64 13.04
CA LEU A 233 4.69 -4.96 11.71
C LEU A 233 4.17 -3.67 11.05
N VAL A 234 4.94 -3.14 10.11
CA VAL A 234 4.55 -1.98 9.31
C VAL A 234 3.70 -2.42 8.12
N HIS A 235 2.88 -1.51 7.57
CA HIS A 235 2.24 -1.65 6.27
C HIS A 235 3.28 -1.69 5.15
N GLY A 236 4.32 -0.86 5.25
CA GLY A 236 5.44 -0.85 4.31
C GLY A 236 5.22 -0.06 3.03
N ASP A 237 4.02 0.47 2.80
CA ASP A 237 3.69 1.32 1.65
C ASP A 237 2.43 2.18 1.89
N LEU A 238 2.37 2.84 3.05
CA LEU A 238 1.19 3.59 3.48
C LEU A 238 1.14 5.00 2.87
N HIS A 239 0.92 5.07 1.57
CA HIS A 239 0.69 6.33 0.85
C HIS A 239 -0.80 6.60 0.60
N THR A 240 -1.18 7.81 0.13
CA THR A 240 -2.59 8.17 -0.12
C THR A 240 -3.24 7.39 -1.26
N GLY A 241 -2.46 6.65 -2.06
CA GLY A 241 -2.96 5.69 -3.05
C GLY A 241 -3.40 4.35 -2.44
N SER A 242 -3.00 4.05 -1.19
CA SER A 242 -3.28 2.77 -0.49
C SER A 242 -4.43 2.93 0.51
N ILE A 243 -5.27 3.94 0.30
CA ILE A 243 -6.35 4.31 1.21
C ILE A 243 -7.58 4.65 0.38
N PHE A 244 -8.68 3.95 0.65
CA PHE A 244 -10.02 4.30 0.21
C PHE A 244 -10.72 5.16 1.27
N ALA A 245 -11.46 6.18 0.85
CA ALA A 245 -12.28 6.97 1.77
C ALA A 245 -13.51 7.60 1.11
N ASN A 246 -14.48 7.93 1.95
CA ASN A 246 -15.56 8.88 1.67
C ASN A 246 -15.67 9.88 2.85
N GLU A 247 -16.77 10.63 2.97
CA GLU A 247 -16.94 11.61 4.06
C GLU A 247 -16.87 10.98 5.45
N THR A 248 -17.27 9.72 5.63
CA THR A 248 -17.47 9.05 6.92
C THR A 248 -16.63 7.79 7.12
N GLU A 249 -16.05 7.23 6.06
CA GLU A 249 -15.37 5.93 6.06
C GLU A 249 -13.94 6.04 5.55
N THR A 250 -13.05 5.18 6.06
CA THR A 250 -11.66 5.09 5.63
C THR A 250 -11.22 3.64 5.72
N LYS A 251 -10.60 3.12 4.67
CA LYS A 251 -10.13 1.74 4.54
C LYS A 251 -8.72 1.74 3.98
N ILE A 252 -7.77 1.24 4.76
CA ILE A 252 -6.38 1.01 4.36
C ILE A 252 -6.31 -0.34 3.64
N ILE A 253 -5.64 -0.37 2.49
CA ILE A 253 -5.54 -1.52 1.60
C ILE A 253 -4.08 -1.76 1.20
N ASP A 254 -3.82 -2.93 0.61
CA ASP A 254 -2.56 -3.26 -0.05
C ASP A 254 -1.29 -3.29 0.85
N PRO A 255 -1.31 -3.97 2.02
CA PRO A 255 -0.11 -4.14 2.83
C PRO A 255 0.84 -5.22 2.27
N GLU A 256 1.06 -5.29 0.96
CA GLU A 256 1.92 -6.30 0.35
C GLU A 256 3.41 -6.10 0.71
N PHE A 257 3.81 -4.86 1.00
CA PHE A 257 5.14 -4.50 1.50
C PHE A 257 5.32 -4.75 3.02
N ALA A 258 4.33 -5.34 3.69
CA ALA A 258 4.39 -5.49 5.13
C ALA A 258 5.59 -6.35 5.58
N PHE A 259 6.30 -5.85 6.58
CA PHE A 259 7.41 -6.54 7.22
C PHE A 259 7.62 -6.01 8.64
N TYR A 260 8.51 -6.63 9.42
CA TYR A 260 8.91 -6.05 10.70
C TYR A 260 9.96 -4.96 10.48
N GLY A 261 9.52 -3.71 10.53
CA GLY A 261 10.31 -2.50 10.26
C GLY A 261 10.17 -1.43 11.34
N PRO A 262 10.70 -0.22 11.09
CA PRO A 262 10.70 0.85 12.07
C PRO A 262 9.34 1.57 12.15
N PHE A 263 8.93 1.95 13.35
CA PHE A 263 7.65 2.64 13.64
C PHE A 263 7.41 3.85 12.74
N GLY A 264 8.46 4.65 12.54
CA GLY A 264 8.37 5.92 11.83
C GLY A 264 8.13 5.79 10.32
N PHE A 265 8.25 4.59 9.74
CA PHE A 265 8.18 4.42 8.29
C PHE A 265 6.79 4.72 7.74
N ASP A 266 5.75 4.03 8.21
CA ASP A 266 4.37 4.25 7.73
C ASP A 266 3.89 5.68 8.05
N ILE A 267 4.24 6.20 9.22
CA ILE A 267 3.90 7.57 9.64
C ILE A 267 4.52 8.58 8.68
N GLY A 268 5.82 8.43 8.40
CA GLY A 268 6.54 9.31 7.49
C GLY A 268 6.00 9.23 6.07
N HIS A 269 5.72 8.02 5.59
CA HIS A 269 5.25 7.79 4.23
C HIS A 269 3.86 8.42 3.99
N PHE A 270 2.94 8.27 4.95
CA PHE A 270 1.62 8.89 4.87
C PHE A 270 1.72 10.43 4.91
N ILE A 271 2.49 10.99 5.85
CA ILE A 271 2.65 12.44 5.99
C ILE A 271 3.32 13.05 4.76
N ALA A 272 4.34 12.39 4.19
CA ALA A 272 5.01 12.84 2.98
C ALA A 272 4.02 12.96 1.82
N ASN A 273 3.10 12.00 1.66
CA ASN A 273 2.09 12.05 0.60
C ASN A 273 1.03 13.15 0.82
N LEU A 274 0.73 13.51 2.06
CA LEU A 274 -0.08 14.70 2.35
C LEU A 274 0.66 15.99 1.97
N PHE A 275 1.95 16.09 2.28
CA PHE A 275 2.77 17.22 1.83
C PHE A 275 2.87 17.31 0.31
N LEU A 276 3.01 16.18 -0.39
CA LEU A 276 3.00 16.13 -1.85
C LEU A 276 1.67 16.65 -2.42
N ASN A 277 0.53 16.29 -1.82
CA ASN A 277 -0.75 16.88 -2.20
C ASN A 277 -0.83 18.39 -1.89
N ALA A 278 -0.31 18.86 -0.76
CA ALA A 278 -0.26 20.29 -0.47
C ALA A 278 0.57 21.04 -1.53
N LEU A 279 1.72 20.48 -1.91
CA LEU A 279 2.62 21.01 -2.94
C LEU A 279 1.98 21.07 -4.33
N SER A 280 1.06 20.16 -4.65
CA SER A 280 0.36 20.14 -5.95
C SER A 280 -0.73 21.19 -6.08
N ARG A 281 -1.20 21.78 -4.97
CA ARG A 281 -2.29 22.79 -4.95
C ARG A 281 -1.78 24.18 -5.32
N GLU A 282 -2.57 24.94 -6.07
CA GLU A 282 -2.12 26.22 -6.66
C GLU A 282 -2.23 27.40 -5.69
N ASN A 283 -3.28 27.45 -4.86
CA ASN A 283 -3.57 28.60 -4.01
C ASN A 283 -3.26 28.35 -2.51
N GLU A 284 -2.83 29.38 -1.79
CA GLU A 284 -2.48 29.30 -0.34
C GLU A 284 -3.65 28.83 0.53
N HIS A 285 -4.88 29.19 0.16
CA HIS A 285 -6.10 28.75 0.85
C HIS A 285 -6.31 27.23 0.75
N GLU A 286 -6.01 26.63 -0.40
CA GLU A 286 -6.16 25.19 -0.63
C GLU A 286 -5.05 24.39 0.04
N GLN A 287 -3.83 24.94 0.08
CA GLN A 287 -2.72 24.40 0.87
C GLN A 287 -3.05 24.36 2.36
N SER A 288 -3.69 25.42 2.87
CA SER A 288 -4.08 25.53 4.27
C SER A 288 -4.98 24.39 4.73
N SER A 289 -5.88 23.88 3.87
CA SER A 289 -6.72 22.72 4.22
C SER A 289 -5.93 21.43 4.41
N THR A 290 -4.90 21.18 3.59
CA THR A 290 -3.99 20.03 3.79
C THR A 290 -3.13 20.24 5.03
N PHE A 291 -2.65 21.46 5.28
CA PHE A 291 -1.94 21.80 6.52
C PHE A 291 -2.82 21.65 7.77
N LEU A 292 -4.14 21.85 7.67
CA LEU A 292 -5.08 21.61 8.77
C LEU A 292 -5.21 20.11 9.07
N THR A 293 -5.33 19.25 8.05
CA THR A 293 -5.30 17.78 8.20
C THR A 293 -4.02 17.30 8.86
N MET A 294 -2.90 17.98 8.61
CA MET A 294 -1.62 17.67 9.24
C MET A 294 -1.52 18.20 10.67
N SER A 295 -2.03 19.40 10.91
CA SER A 295 -2.01 20.05 12.22
C SER A 295 -2.94 19.36 13.22
N SER A 296 -4.02 18.72 12.75
CA SER A 296 -4.88 17.90 13.60
C SER A 296 -4.18 16.63 14.10
N MET A 297 -3.24 16.07 13.32
CA MET A 297 -2.49 14.87 13.72
C MET A 297 -1.35 15.15 14.71
N TYR A 298 -0.67 16.30 14.62
CA TYR A 298 0.58 16.53 15.38
C TYR A 298 0.73 17.90 16.05
N GLY A 299 -0.30 18.76 16.02
CA GLY A 299 -0.17 20.15 16.43
C GLY A 299 0.57 21.01 15.40
N GLN A 300 0.55 22.33 15.58
CA GLN A 300 0.97 23.30 14.56
C GLN A 300 2.42 23.11 14.08
N PRO A 301 2.68 23.00 12.77
CA PRO A 301 4.04 22.93 12.22
C PRO A 301 4.81 24.26 12.44
N SER A 302 6.13 24.17 12.64
CA SER A 302 6.96 25.36 12.88
C SER A 302 6.99 26.31 11.67
N LYS A 303 7.02 27.62 11.93
CA LYS A 303 7.00 28.73 10.93
C LYS A 303 8.05 28.64 9.81
N LYS A 304 9.08 27.80 9.93
CA LYS A 304 10.15 27.64 8.93
C LYS A 304 9.74 26.81 7.71
N CYS A 305 8.74 25.93 7.83
CA CYS A 305 8.34 25.03 6.74
C CYS A 305 7.61 25.79 5.61
N SER A 306 6.82 26.80 5.95
CA SER A 306 5.98 27.56 5.00
C SER A 306 6.76 28.45 4.03
N GLN A 307 8.01 28.84 4.34
CA GLN A 307 8.76 29.84 3.57
C GLN A 307 9.56 29.27 2.36
N LYS A 308 9.75 27.95 2.25
CA LYS A 308 10.65 27.36 1.22
C LYS A 308 9.96 26.83 -0.05
N LEU A 309 8.63 26.85 -0.14
CA LEU A 309 7.87 26.17 -1.22
C LEU A 309 7.71 26.97 -2.55
N GLY A 310 8.51 28.02 -2.77
CA GLY A 310 8.29 29.04 -3.81
C GLY A 310 8.75 28.73 -5.24
N LYS A 311 9.10 27.50 -5.61
CA LYS A 311 9.46 27.15 -7.01
C LYS A 311 8.53 26.05 -7.52
N ARG A 312 7.50 26.43 -8.29
CA ARG A 312 6.40 25.54 -8.67
C ARG A 312 6.12 25.55 -10.17
N THR A 313 6.68 24.57 -10.87
CA THR A 313 6.14 24.08 -12.15
C THR A 313 6.50 22.61 -12.38
N ALA A 314 7.70 22.18 -11.98
CA ALA A 314 8.15 20.79 -12.13
C ALA A 314 7.56 19.80 -11.09
N LEU A 315 7.26 20.25 -9.87
CA LEU A 315 6.68 19.40 -8.82
C LEU A 315 5.31 18.79 -9.15
N LYS A 316 4.58 19.36 -10.11
CA LYS A 316 3.24 18.87 -10.47
C LYS A 316 3.28 17.45 -11.04
N ARG A 317 4.34 17.05 -11.75
CA ARG A 317 4.44 15.73 -12.38
C ARG A 317 4.98 14.64 -11.45
N LEU A 318 5.83 15.02 -10.48
CA LEU A 318 6.34 14.11 -9.47
C LEU A 318 5.21 13.47 -8.63
N VAL A 319 4.18 14.26 -8.28
CA VAL A 319 3.01 13.81 -7.49
C VAL A 319 2.13 12.79 -8.25
N TYR A 320 2.16 12.80 -9.59
CA TYR A 320 1.43 11.83 -10.42
C TYR A 320 2.22 10.52 -10.67
N ARG A 321 3.53 10.48 -10.37
CA ARG A 321 4.41 9.35 -10.69
C ARG A 321 5.01 8.63 -9.48
N THR A 322 4.92 9.19 -8.27
CA THR A 322 5.32 8.51 -7.03
C THR A 322 4.32 7.40 -6.69
N ALA A 323 4.54 6.24 -7.29
CA ALA A 323 3.89 4.97 -6.96
C ALA A 323 4.81 4.08 -6.10
N PHE A 324 5.92 4.62 -5.62
CA PHE A 324 6.89 4.05 -4.69
C PHE A 324 7.55 5.17 -3.89
#